data_AF-A0A1V5PM88-F1
#
_entry.id   AF-A0A1V5PM88-F1
#
_cell.length_a   1.000
_cell.length_b   1.000
_cell.length_c   1.000
_cell.angle_alpha   90.00
_cell.angle_beta   90.00
_cell.angle_gamma   90.00
#
_symmetry.space_group_name_H-M   'P 1'
#
loop_
_entity.id
_entity.type
_entity.pdbx_description
1 polymer ?
#
loop_
_entity_poly.entity_id
_entity_poly.type
_entity_poly.pdbx_seq_one_letter_code
_entity_poly.pdbx_strand_id
1 'polypeptide(L)'
;MSDSNLKEIQKKIEPLLGQSAWQISLGIGSFITFEFGAAIPNLKIPECPHGEWHLWIMYGAWCLQVNEEFIAGSEDPRPKIQQALQHMLNLNLCGIELTPPMWETRFVFDKGVVLHLLPVYSSEYEHWILYMPDGNVLRIGPGSDWSCSSAD
;
A
#
# COMPACT_ATOMS: atom_id res chain seq x y z
N MET A 1 -1.15 15.90 -15.93
CA MET A 1 -0.32 15.79 -14.71
C MET A 1 1.14 15.88 -15.11
N SER A 2 1.99 16.63 -14.40
CA SER A 2 3.37 16.86 -14.82
C SER A 2 4.30 15.73 -14.35
N ASP A 3 5.34 15.43 -15.13
CA ASP A 3 6.44 14.54 -14.71
C ASP A 3 7.07 14.95 -13.37
N SER A 4 6.93 16.23 -12.99
CA SER A 4 7.39 16.75 -11.70
C SER A 4 6.65 16.11 -10.52
N ASN A 5 5.34 15.91 -10.62
CA ASN A 5 4.55 15.32 -9.52
C ASN A 5 4.98 13.87 -9.26
N LEU A 6 5.14 13.07 -10.32
CA LEU A 6 5.58 11.68 -10.19
C LEU A 6 6.96 11.59 -9.52
N LYS A 7 7.90 12.47 -9.90
CA LYS A 7 9.23 12.52 -9.28
C LYS A 7 9.18 12.88 -7.80
N GLU A 8 8.31 13.81 -7.40
CA GLU A 8 8.17 14.17 -5.98
C GLU A 8 7.57 13.02 -5.17
N ILE A 9 6.55 12.33 -5.69
CA ILE A 9 5.99 11.12 -5.05
C ILE A 9 7.07 10.03 -4.93
N GLN A 10 7.83 9.79 -6.00
CA GLN A 10 8.92 8.81 -6.01
C GLN A 10 9.97 9.08 -4.92
N LYS A 11 10.37 10.34 -4.71
CA LYS A 11 11.30 10.71 -3.62
C LYS A 11 10.73 10.40 -2.24
N LYS A 12 9.41 10.48 -2.05
CA LYS A 12 8.76 10.19 -0.76
C LYS A 12 8.70 8.69 -0.46
N ILE A 13 8.52 7.87 -1.48
CA ILE A 13 8.38 6.41 -1.32
C ILE A 13 9.72 5.67 -1.41
N GLU A 14 10.77 6.28 -1.99
CA GLU A 14 12.10 5.67 -2.13
C GLU A 14 12.66 5.11 -0.80
N PRO A 15 12.55 5.79 0.35
CA PRO A 15 13.07 5.26 1.61
C PRO A 15 12.34 4.02 2.15
N LEU A 16 11.12 3.75 1.68
CA LEU A 16 10.35 2.54 2.01
C LEU A 16 10.85 1.32 1.24
N LEU A 17 11.51 1.51 0.09
CA LEU A 17 11.98 0.40 -0.73
C LEU A 17 13.06 -0.41 0.01
N GLY A 18 12.99 -1.73 -0.15
CA GLY A 18 13.82 -2.70 0.56
C GLY A 18 13.32 -3.08 1.96
N GLN A 19 12.32 -2.39 2.50
CA GLN A 19 11.72 -2.77 3.78
C GLN A 19 10.83 -4.00 3.63
N SER A 20 10.87 -4.91 4.61
CA SER A 20 10.02 -6.10 4.63
C SER A 20 8.64 -5.77 5.21
N ALA A 21 7.58 -6.27 4.55
CA ALA A 21 6.22 -6.24 5.09
C ALA A 21 6.07 -7.29 6.20
N TRP A 22 6.39 -6.93 7.44
CA TRP A 22 6.39 -7.88 8.55
C TRP A 22 5.00 -8.12 9.16
N GLN A 23 4.01 -7.28 8.84
CA GLN A 23 2.62 -7.50 9.18
C GLN A 23 1.70 -7.00 8.07
N ILE A 24 0.65 -7.78 7.80
CA ILE A 24 -0.37 -7.49 6.80
C ILE A 24 -1.72 -7.79 7.42
N SER A 25 -2.66 -6.85 7.36
CA SER A 25 -4.00 -7.04 7.90
C SER A 25 -5.07 -6.84 6.84
N LEU A 26 -6.06 -7.74 6.83
CA LEU A 26 -7.27 -7.59 6.03
C LEU A 26 -8.36 -6.93 6.88
N GLY A 27 -8.70 -5.69 6.54
CA GLY A 27 -9.73 -4.90 7.19
C GLY A 27 -11.15 -5.26 6.75
N ILE A 28 -12.08 -4.32 6.88
CA ILE A 28 -13.46 -4.45 6.39
C ILE A 28 -13.44 -4.43 4.85
N GLY A 29 -14.22 -5.32 4.23
CA GLY A 29 -14.22 -5.48 2.78
C GLY A 29 -12.85 -5.91 2.27
N SER A 30 -12.32 -5.13 1.32
CA SER A 30 -11.06 -5.35 0.62
C SER A 30 -9.91 -4.47 1.13
N PHE A 31 -10.07 -3.77 2.25
CA PHE A 31 -9.02 -2.90 2.79
C PHE A 31 -7.84 -3.73 3.27
N ILE A 32 -6.63 -3.32 2.90
CA ILE A 32 -5.39 -3.96 3.33
C ILE A 32 -4.50 -2.92 3.99
N THR A 33 -3.90 -3.29 5.13
CA THR A 33 -2.79 -2.53 5.70
C THR A 33 -1.50 -3.35 5.70
N PHE A 34 -0.39 -2.64 5.59
CA PHE A 34 0.96 -3.20 5.70
C PHE A 34 1.77 -2.38 6.70
N GLU A 35 2.54 -3.08 7.52
CA GLU A 35 3.53 -2.49 8.41
C GLU A 35 4.94 -2.79 7.89
N PHE A 36 5.79 -1.75 7.85
CA PHE A 36 7.20 -1.87 7.47
C PHE A 36 8.10 -1.09 8.45
N GLY A 37 9.42 -1.30 8.35
CA GLY A 37 10.41 -0.65 9.22
C GLY A 37 10.38 -1.21 10.65
N ALA A 38 10.89 -0.46 11.62
CA ALA A 38 10.87 -0.90 13.01
C ALA A 38 9.44 -0.94 13.57
N ALA A 39 9.17 -1.88 14.48
CA ALA A 39 7.91 -1.93 15.21
C ALA A 39 7.86 -0.83 16.28
N ILE A 40 6.85 0.01 16.20
CA ILE A 40 6.52 1.04 17.18
C ILE A 40 5.40 0.51 18.09
N PRO A 41 5.62 0.47 19.42
CA PRO A 41 4.59 0.07 20.37
C PRO A 41 3.35 0.95 20.28
N ASN A 42 2.18 0.33 20.18
CA ASN A 42 0.92 1.04 20.29
C ASN A 42 0.53 1.17 21.77
N LEU A 43 0.59 2.39 22.30
CA LEU A 43 0.33 2.66 23.72
C LEU A 43 -1.12 2.35 24.15
N LYS A 44 -2.06 2.29 23.20
CA LYS A 44 -3.47 1.98 23.47
C LYS A 44 -3.76 0.48 23.37
N ILE A 45 -3.09 -0.21 22.46
CA ILE A 45 -3.29 -1.65 22.18
C ILE A 45 -1.91 -2.30 21.99
N PRO A 46 -1.20 -2.67 23.07
CA PRO A 46 0.17 -3.17 23.00
C PRO A 46 0.35 -4.42 22.13
N GLU A 47 -0.71 -5.22 21.97
CA GLU A 47 -0.72 -6.41 21.12
C GLU A 47 -0.76 -6.09 19.62
N CYS A 48 -0.98 -4.82 19.25
CA CYS A 48 -1.07 -4.35 17.87
C CYS A 48 -0.06 -3.22 17.62
N PRO A 49 1.25 -3.52 17.54
CA PRO A 49 2.24 -2.53 17.12
C PRO A 49 1.96 -2.08 15.67
N HIS A 50 2.46 -0.88 15.34
CA HIS A 50 2.49 -0.38 13.97
C HIS A 50 3.95 -0.23 13.52
N GLY A 51 4.18 -0.18 12.22
CA GLY A 51 5.49 0.13 11.66
C GLY A 51 5.81 1.62 11.72
N GLU A 52 7.10 1.94 11.62
CA GLU A 52 7.55 3.27 11.24
C GLU A 52 6.93 3.72 9.91
N TRP A 53 6.59 2.75 9.06
CA TRP A 53 5.78 2.94 7.87
C TRP A 53 4.49 2.14 7.98
N HIS A 54 3.36 2.81 7.73
CA HIS A 54 2.04 2.20 7.66
C HIS A 54 1.40 2.52 6.31
N LEU A 55 1.23 1.52 5.45
CA LEU A 55 0.52 1.65 4.19
C LEU A 55 -0.90 1.15 4.38
N TRP A 56 -1.88 1.96 3.97
CA TRP A 56 -3.29 1.61 4.00
C TRP A 56 -3.90 1.76 2.61
N ILE A 57 -4.31 0.65 2.01
CA ILE A 57 -5.02 0.60 0.74
C ILE A 57 -6.52 0.59 1.02
N MET A 58 -7.22 1.57 0.46
CA MET A 58 -8.64 1.81 0.69
C MET A 58 -9.33 2.10 -0.64
N TYR A 59 -10.63 1.81 -0.73
CA TYR A 59 -11.48 2.27 -1.83
C TYR A 59 -10.93 2.01 -3.26
N GLY A 60 -10.29 0.86 -3.48
CA GLY A 60 -9.79 0.43 -4.78
C GLY A 60 -9.95 -1.07 -4.99
N ALA A 61 -10.06 -1.46 -6.26
CA ALA A 61 -10.02 -2.86 -6.66
C ALA A 61 -8.56 -3.26 -6.78
N TRP A 62 -8.19 -4.44 -6.29
CA TRP A 62 -6.82 -4.92 -6.41
C TRP A 62 -6.79 -6.39 -6.78
N CYS A 63 -5.67 -6.81 -7.37
CA CYS A 63 -5.35 -8.21 -7.56
C CYS A 63 -3.94 -8.52 -7.10
N LEU A 64 -3.75 -9.74 -6.60
CA LEU A 64 -2.46 -10.27 -6.23
C LEU A 64 -1.98 -11.26 -7.29
N GLN A 65 -0.77 -11.05 -7.78
CA GLN A 65 -0.09 -11.91 -8.71
C GLN A 65 1.18 -12.50 -8.08
N VAL A 66 1.50 -13.74 -8.41
CA VAL A 66 2.75 -14.40 -8.02
C VAL A 66 3.33 -15.08 -9.26
N ASN A 67 4.52 -14.67 -9.69
CA ASN A 67 5.16 -15.16 -10.92
C ASN A 67 4.21 -15.11 -12.13
N GLU A 68 3.54 -13.97 -12.33
CA GLU A 68 2.57 -13.71 -13.40
C GLU A 68 1.23 -14.50 -13.30
N GLU A 69 1.07 -15.36 -12.29
CA GLU A 69 -0.20 -16.04 -12.03
C GLU A 69 -1.10 -15.18 -11.14
N PHE A 70 -2.37 -15.03 -11.54
CA PHE A 70 -3.40 -14.37 -10.72
C PHE A 70 -3.87 -15.29 -9.58
N ILE A 71 -3.58 -14.92 -8.34
CA ILE A 71 -3.88 -15.75 -7.16
C ILE A 71 -5.19 -15.30 -6.48
N ALA A 72 -5.43 -14.00 -6.37
CA ALA A 72 -6.64 -13.46 -5.76
C ALA A 72 -7.00 -12.05 -6.25
N GLY A 73 -8.29 -11.74 -6.25
CA GLY A 73 -8.83 -10.39 -6.41
C GLY A 73 -9.46 -9.85 -5.11
N SER A 74 -9.69 -8.54 -5.06
CA SER A 74 -10.26 -7.84 -3.90
C SER A 74 -11.67 -8.29 -3.50
N GLU A 75 -12.41 -8.89 -4.43
CA GLU A 75 -13.78 -9.39 -4.24
C GLU A 75 -13.86 -10.93 -4.11
N ASP A 76 -12.73 -11.62 -4.04
CA ASP A 76 -12.71 -13.06 -3.78
C ASP A 76 -13.22 -13.40 -2.35
N PRO A 77 -13.64 -14.65 -2.09
CA PRO A 77 -14.02 -15.07 -0.74
C PRO A 77 -12.94 -14.76 0.30
N ARG A 78 -13.35 -14.25 1.46
CA ARG A 78 -12.44 -13.78 2.51
C ARG A 78 -11.32 -14.77 2.88
N PRO A 79 -11.55 -16.09 3.04
CA PRO A 79 -10.49 -17.04 3.31
C PRO A 79 -9.42 -17.11 2.20
N LYS A 80 -9.84 -16.97 0.94
CA LYS A 80 -8.94 -16.94 -0.22
C LYS A 80 -8.07 -15.68 -0.21
N ILE A 81 -8.67 -14.52 0.07
CA ILE A 81 -7.92 -13.27 0.24
C ILE A 81 -6.88 -13.41 1.37
N GLN A 82 -7.29 -13.89 2.55
CA GLN A 82 -6.40 -14.05 3.69
C GLN A 82 -5.22 -14.96 3.38
N GLN A 83 -5.47 -16.09 2.69
CA GLN A 83 -4.43 -17.00 2.25
C GLN A 83 -3.49 -16.34 1.23
N ALA A 84 -4.04 -15.62 0.26
CA ALA A 84 -3.27 -14.93 -0.76
C ALA A 84 -2.32 -13.88 -0.14
N LEU A 85 -2.79 -13.09 0.82
CA LEU A 85 -1.96 -12.09 1.51
C LEU A 85 -0.75 -12.69 2.24
N GLN A 86 -0.80 -13.96 2.65
CA GLN A 86 0.36 -14.63 3.27
C GLN A 86 1.57 -14.73 2.33
N HIS A 87 1.36 -14.68 1.01
CA HIS A 87 2.46 -14.69 0.04
C HIS A 87 3.32 -13.43 0.10
N MET A 88 2.81 -12.32 0.66
CA MET A 88 3.55 -11.06 0.78
C MET A 88 4.25 -10.90 2.14
N LEU A 89 3.91 -11.75 3.13
CA LEU A 89 4.44 -11.63 4.48
C LEU A 89 5.96 -11.85 4.50
N ASN A 90 6.68 -10.93 5.14
CA ASN A 90 8.14 -10.87 5.22
C ASN A 90 8.85 -10.77 3.86
N LEU A 91 8.17 -10.32 2.80
CA LEU A 91 8.82 -9.96 1.55
C LEU A 91 9.21 -8.49 1.54
N ASN A 92 10.34 -8.17 0.91
CA ASN A 92 10.77 -6.80 0.73
C ASN A 92 9.94 -6.15 -0.37
N LEU A 93 9.55 -4.89 -0.15
CA LEU A 93 8.98 -4.06 -1.20
C LEU A 93 10.11 -3.55 -2.10
N CYS A 94 10.22 -4.08 -3.31
CA CYS A 94 11.25 -3.75 -4.28
C CYS A 94 10.93 -2.50 -5.10
N GLY A 95 9.64 -2.20 -5.28
CA GLY A 95 9.20 -1.09 -6.10
C GLY A 95 7.75 -0.70 -5.87
N ILE A 96 7.46 0.57 -6.14
CA ILE A 96 6.11 1.11 -6.25
C ILE A 96 6.04 1.82 -7.60
N GLU A 97 5.27 1.25 -8.52
CA GLU A 97 5.08 1.82 -9.84
C GLU A 97 3.73 2.52 -9.89
N LEU A 98 3.74 3.79 -10.26
CA LEU A 98 2.56 4.65 -10.33
C LEU A 98 2.33 5.05 -11.79
N THR A 99 1.12 4.80 -12.29
CA THR A 99 0.73 5.14 -13.66
C THR A 99 -0.31 6.28 -13.64
N PRO A 100 0.08 7.51 -14.03
CA PRO A 100 -0.86 8.60 -14.30
C PRO A 100 -1.82 8.28 -15.45
N PRO A 101 -3.00 8.95 -15.53
CA PRO A 101 -3.48 9.96 -14.60
C PRO A 101 -4.22 9.38 -13.39
N MET A 102 -4.67 8.12 -13.44
CA MET A 102 -5.52 7.57 -12.38
C MET A 102 -4.75 7.12 -11.14
N TRP A 103 -3.42 7.06 -11.21
CA TRP A 103 -2.57 6.48 -10.16
C TRP A 103 -2.84 5.00 -9.92
N GLU A 104 -3.02 4.24 -11.01
CA GLU A 104 -2.86 2.79 -10.96
C GLU A 104 -1.51 2.50 -10.31
N THR A 105 -1.52 1.66 -9.28
CA THR A 105 -0.35 1.45 -8.44
C THR A 105 0.00 -0.03 -8.41
N ARG A 106 1.26 -0.37 -8.72
CA ARG A 106 1.80 -1.72 -8.55
C ARG A 106 2.80 -1.69 -7.41
N PHE A 107 2.51 -2.40 -6.32
CA PHE A 107 3.46 -2.69 -5.26
C PHE A 107 4.18 -3.98 -5.62
N VAL A 108 5.46 -3.87 -5.94
CA VAL A 108 6.31 -4.99 -6.39
C VAL A 108 7.13 -5.46 -5.21
N PHE A 109 6.94 -6.73 -4.84
CA PHE A 109 7.68 -7.40 -3.78
C PHE A 109 8.67 -8.40 -4.37
N ASP A 110 9.59 -8.87 -3.52
CA ASP A 110 10.50 -9.96 -3.86
C ASP A 110 9.75 -11.21 -4.38
N LYS A 111 10.49 -12.13 -5.01
CA LYS A 111 9.97 -13.45 -5.46
C LYS A 111 8.79 -13.37 -6.44
N GLY A 112 8.76 -12.30 -7.24
CA GLY A 112 7.78 -12.14 -8.33
C GLY A 112 6.35 -11.87 -7.82
N VAL A 113 6.20 -11.35 -6.60
CA VAL A 113 4.89 -11.03 -6.03
C VAL A 113 4.52 -9.59 -6.34
N VAL A 114 3.32 -9.36 -6.90
CA VAL A 114 2.85 -8.02 -7.28
C VAL A 114 1.42 -7.83 -6.79
N LEU A 115 1.21 -6.80 -5.97
CA LEU A 115 -0.13 -6.29 -5.65
C LEU A 115 -0.43 -5.14 -6.61
N HIS A 116 -1.38 -5.35 -7.50
CA HIS A 116 -1.80 -4.37 -8.48
C HIS A 116 -3.14 -3.76 -8.06
N LEU A 117 -3.14 -2.44 -7.86
CA LEU A 117 -4.26 -1.63 -7.42
C LEU A 117 -4.79 -0.75 -8.56
N LEU A 118 -6.10 -0.85 -8.79
CA LEU A 118 -6.88 -0.07 -9.73
C LEU A 118 -7.87 0.81 -8.93
N PRO A 119 -7.71 2.13 -8.97
CA PRO A 119 -8.67 3.07 -8.41
C PRO A 119 -10.09 2.88 -8.98
N VAL A 120 -11.08 2.86 -8.09
CA VAL A 120 -12.50 2.68 -8.47
C VAL A 120 -13.26 4.01 -8.40
N TYR A 121 -12.83 4.95 -7.56
CA TYR A 121 -13.46 6.25 -7.38
C TYR A 121 -12.61 7.37 -8.02
N SER A 122 -13.25 8.29 -8.72
CA SER A 122 -12.61 9.46 -9.31
C SER A 122 -12.61 10.69 -8.40
N SER A 123 -13.35 10.65 -7.28
CA SER A 123 -13.55 11.75 -6.34
C SER A 123 -13.74 11.20 -4.93
N GLU A 124 -13.63 12.08 -3.93
CA GLU A 124 -13.93 11.85 -2.50
C GLU A 124 -13.00 10.90 -1.73
N TYR A 125 -12.54 9.81 -2.33
CA TYR A 125 -11.78 8.78 -1.62
C TYR A 125 -10.34 8.65 -2.13
N GLU A 126 -9.38 8.65 -1.21
CA GLU A 126 -8.01 8.26 -1.49
C GLU A 126 -7.92 6.77 -1.84
N HIS A 127 -7.03 6.45 -2.77
CA HIS A 127 -6.77 5.08 -3.22
C HIS A 127 -5.86 4.35 -2.21
N TRP A 128 -4.90 5.08 -1.65
CA TRP A 128 -4.07 4.62 -0.57
C TRP A 128 -3.40 5.77 0.18
N ILE A 129 -3.05 5.49 1.43
CA ILE A 129 -2.37 6.41 2.34
C ILE A 129 -1.11 5.73 2.87
N LEU A 130 -0.01 6.47 2.94
CA LEU A 130 1.25 6.03 3.54
C LEU A 130 1.64 7.00 4.66
N TYR A 131 1.66 6.49 5.89
CA TYR A 131 2.26 7.17 7.03
C TYR A 131 3.75 6.87 7.06
N MET A 132 4.55 7.91 7.30
CA MET A 132 6.00 7.86 7.18
C MET A 132 6.70 8.16 8.52
N PRO A 133 7.96 7.73 8.71
CA PRO A 133 8.67 7.87 9.97
C PRO A 133 8.95 9.33 10.36
N ASP A 134 8.96 10.24 9.40
CA ASP A 134 9.16 11.67 9.60
C ASP A 134 7.88 12.40 10.05
N GLY A 135 6.80 11.67 10.28
CA GLY A 135 5.50 12.20 10.66
C GLY A 135 4.68 12.76 9.50
N ASN A 136 5.17 12.65 8.26
CA ASN A 136 4.38 13.01 7.08
C ASN A 136 3.46 11.86 6.65
N VAL A 137 2.40 12.22 5.93
CA VAL A 137 1.40 11.32 5.39
C VAL A 137 1.21 11.63 3.90
N LEU A 138 1.59 10.67 3.06
CA LEU A 138 1.38 10.70 1.62
C LEU A 138 0.01 10.10 1.30
N ARG A 139 -0.79 10.81 0.52
CA ARG A 139 -2.11 10.39 0.06
C ARG A 139 -2.12 10.39 -1.46
N ILE A 140 -2.53 9.27 -2.05
CA ILE A 140 -2.74 9.15 -3.49
C ILE A 140 -4.25 9.06 -3.76
N GLY A 141 -4.72 9.87 -4.70
CA GLY A 141 -6.13 10.12 -4.90
C GLY A 141 -6.67 11.25 -4.02
N PRO A 142 -7.98 11.57 -4.15
CA PRO A 142 -8.90 10.95 -5.09
C PRO A 142 -8.59 11.26 -6.56
N GLY A 143 -9.08 10.41 -7.47
CA GLY A 143 -8.88 10.59 -8.92
C GLY A 143 -7.39 10.71 -9.29
N SER A 144 -7.01 11.88 -9.81
CA SER A 144 -5.64 12.20 -10.23
C SER A 144 -4.87 13.07 -9.24
N ASP A 145 -5.43 13.33 -8.05
CA ASP A 145 -4.78 14.16 -7.05
C ASP A 145 -3.81 13.36 -6.18
N TRP A 146 -2.97 14.09 -5.46
CA TRP A 146 -2.10 13.55 -4.42
C TRP A 146 -1.74 14.67 -3.44
N SER A 147 -1.35 14.31 -2.22
CA SER A 147 -0.85 15.27 -1.23
C SER A 147 0.15 14.63 -0.28
N CYS A 148 1.01 15.46 0.32
CA CYS A 148 1.91 15.04 1.38
C CYS A 148 1.96 16.15 2.45
N SER A 149 1.50 15.85 3.66
CA SER A 149 1.43 16.80 4.78
C SER A 149 1.79 16.09 6.08
N SER A 150 2.12 16.84 7.14
CA SER A 150 2.29 16.26 8.47
C SER A 150 0.99 15.61 8.96
N ALA A 151 1.11 14.55 9.76
CA ALA A 151 0.00 13.96 10.50
C ALA A 151 -0.47 14.97 11.56
N ASP A 152 -1.77 15.28 11.56
CA ASP A 152 -2.42 16.10 12.61
C ASP A 152 -2.55 15.34 13.94
#